data_AF-A0A8K0KMT6-F1
#
_entry.id   AF-A0A8K0KMT6-F1
#
_cell.length_a   1.000
_cell.length_b   1.000
_cell.length_c   1.000
_cell.angle_alpha   90.00
_cell.angle_beta   90.00
_cell.angle_gamma   90.00
#
_symmetry.space_group_name_H-M   'P 1'
#
loop_
_entity.id
_entity.type
_entity.pdbx_description
1 polymer ?
#
loop_
_entity_poly.entity_id
_entity_poly.type
_entity_poly.pdbx_seq_one_letter_code
_entity_poly.pdbx_strand_id
1 'polypeptide(L)'
;MESKFDYIVVGAGIEGSWTAYHLLKLGHDVLLLEQFTLPHSRGSSHGQTRITRYGYVEDFHAALMEEAYDKWNQLEKEAGVTLF
;
A
#
# COMPACT_ATOMS: atom_id res chain seq x y z
N MET A 1 -21.54 22.20 -2.24
CA MET A 1 -21.21 21.73 -0.88
C MET A 1 -19.75 21.36 -0.93
N GLU A 2 -18.89 22.03 -0.15
CA GLU A 2 -17.48 21.65 -0.08
C GLU A 2 -17.38 20.35 0.71
N SER A 3 -16.77 19.32 0.11
CA SER A 3 -16.39 18.12 0.83
C SER A 3 -15.08 18.39 1.57
N LYS A 4 -15.07 18.11 2.88
CA LYS A 4 -13.88 18.21 3.72
C LYS A 4 -13.36 16.80 3.99
N PHE A 5 -12.05 16.61 3.82
CA PHE A 5 -11.34 15.39 4.16
C PHE A 5 -10.17 15.77 5.09
N ASP A 6 -9.80 14.87 6.00
CA ASP A 6 -8.62 15.05 6.84
C ASP A 6 -7.34 14.90 6.01
N TYR A 7 -7.35 13.96 5.05
CA TYR A 7 -6.23 13.68 4.16
C TYR A 7 -6.69 13.49 2.71
N ILE A 8 -5.86 13.94 1.77
CA ILE A 8 -6.01 13.67 0.35
C ILE A 8 -4.74 12.98 -0.14
N VAL A 9 -4.88 11.76 -0.66
CA VAL A 9 -3.79 10.98 -1.25
C VAL A 9 -3.91 11.07 -2.78
N VAL A 10 -2.85 11.53 -3.44
CA VAL A 10 -2.80 11.67 -4.90
C VAL A 10 -1.98 10.54 -5.50
N GLY A 11 -2.67 9.66 -6.25
CA GLY A 11 -2.18 8.42 -6.83
C GLY A 11 -2.66 7.20 -6.05
N ALA A 12 -3.39 6.29 -6.69
CA ALA A 12 -3.90 5.05 -6.11
C ALA A 12 -3.09 3.81 -6.55
N GLY A 13 -1.77 3.98 -6.70
CA GLY A 13 -0.83 2.87 -6.77
C GLY A 13 -0.72 2.13 -5.43
N ILE A 14 0.23 1.18 -5.33
CA ILE A 14 0.45 0.39 -4.10
C ILE A 14 0.68 1.32 -2.88
N GLU A 15 1.60 2.28 -2.98
CA GLU A 15 1.93 3.18 -1.85
C GLU A 15 0.76 4.07 -1.43
N GLY A 16 0.05 4.65 -2.40
CA GLY A 16 -1.09 5.52 -2.12
C GLY A 16 -2.28 4.76 -1.54
N SER A 17 -2.54 3.56 -2.06
CA SER A 17 -3.57 2.66 -1.52
C SER A 17 -3.23 2.21 -0.10
N TRP A 18 -1.97 1.85 0.16
CA TRP A 18 -1.49 1.46 1.50
C TRP A 18 -1.57 2.62 2.50
N THR A 19 -1.20 3.82 2.06
CA THR A 19 -1.33 5.05 2.85
C THR A 19 -2.79 5.32 3.22
N ALA A 20 -3.69 5.34 2.23
CA ALA A 20 -5.10 5.57 2.45
C ALA A 20 -5.73 4.50 3.36
N TYR A 21 -5.36 3.24 3.15
CA TYR A 21 -5.79 2.10 3.95
C TYR A 21 -5.45 2.27 5.44
N HIS A 22 -4.20 2.64 5.75
CA HIS A 22 -3.78 2.84 7.13
C HIS A 22 -4.37 4.10 7.76
N LEU A 23 -4.52 5.19 7.01
CA LEU A 23 -5.20 6.40 7.51
C LEU A 23 -6.67 6.13 7.84
N LEU A 24 -7.38 5.36 7.01
CA LEU A 24 -8.75 4.94 7.29
C LEU A 24 -8.83 4.08 8.56
N LYS A 25 -7.88 3.17 8.77
CA LYS A 25 -7.79 2.36 10.01
C LYS A 25 -7.56 3.20 11.27
N LEU A 26 -6.93 4.37 11.13
CA LEU A 26 -6.76 5.34 12.22
C LEU A 26 -7.99 6.21 12.46
N GLY A 27 -9.07 6.05 11.67
CA GLY A 27 -10.34 6.74 11.84
C GLY A 27 -10.40 8.10 11.14
N HIS A 28 -9.55 8.34 10.14
CA HIS A 28 -9.54 9.60 9.37
C HIS A 28 -10.44 9.56 8.15
N ASP A 29 -11.00 10.71 7.77
CA ASP A 29 -11.69 10.89 6.49
C ASP A 29 -10.66 11.12 5.37
N VAL A 30 -10.58 10.17 4.43
CA VAL A 30 -9.53 10.14 3.40
C VAL A 30 -10.12 10.14 2.00
N LEU A 31 -9.64 11.06 1.15
CA LEU A 31 -9.88 11.04 -0.29
C LEU A 31 -8.67 10.45 -1.02
N LEU A 32 -8.87 9.35 -1.75
CA LEU A 32 -7.86 8.77 -2.63
C LEU A 32 -8.19 9.11 -4.09
N LEU A 33 -7.27 9.79 -4.78
CA LEU A 33 -7.42 10.22 -6.17
C LEU A 33 -6.51 9.41 -7.09
N GLU A 34 -7.02 9.03 -8.25
CA GLU A 34 -6.24 8.38 -9.30
C GLU A 34 -6.62 8.95 -10.66
N GLN A 35 -5.62 9.20 -11.51
CA GLN A 35 -5.79 9.76 -12.84
C GLN A 35 -6.28 8.72 -13.87
N PHE A 36 -6.11 7.42 -13.59
CA PHE A 36 -6.49 6.32 -14.48
C PHE A 36 -7.55 5.40 -13.87
N THR A 37 -8.26 4.66 -14.71
CA THR A 37 -9.12 3.57 -14.21
C THR A 37 -8.25 2.42 -13.70
N LEU A 38 -8.50 1.96 -12.47
CA LEU A 38 -7.82 0.81 -11.88
C LEU A 38 -8.45 -0.53 -12.34
N PRO A 39 -7.66 -1.62 -12.47
CA PRO A 39 -6.19 -1.61 -12.53
C PRO A 39 -5.68 -1.08 -13.88
N HIS A 40 -4.51 -0.45 -13.90
CA HIS A 40 -3.86 0.02 -15.14
C HIS A 40 -2.39 -0.40 -15.22
N SER A 41 -1.85 -0.40 -16.45
CA SER A 41 -0.44 -0.70 -16.74
C SER A 41 0.46 0.54 -16.88
N ARG A 42 -0.07 1.73 -16.57
CA ARG A 42 0.61 3.03 -16.78
C ARG A 42 1.48 3.51 -15.60
N GLY A 43 1.85 2.63 -14.66
CA GLY A 43 2.66 2.96 -13.48
C GLY A 43 3.43 1.75 -12.94
N SER A 44 4.18 1.91 -11.85
CA SER A 44 5.14 0.90 -11.37
C SER A 44 4.53 -0.33 -10.68
N SER A 45 3.22 -0.33 -10.42
CA SER A 45 2.51 -1.40 -9.70
C SER A 45 1.91 -2.47 -10.63
N HIS A 46 2.08 -2.35 -11.95
CA HIS A 46 1.51 -3.30 -12.91
C HIS A 46 2.20 -4.67 -12.90
N GLY A 47 1.60 -5.67 -13.55
CA GLY A 47 2.13 -7.03 -13.58
C GLY A 47 1.76 -7.82 -12.32
N GLN A 48 1.91 -9.14 -12.39
CA GLN A 48 1.25 -10.03 -11.42
C GLN A 48 2.04 -10.25 -10.12
N THR A 49 3.37 -10.14 -10.16
CA THR A 49 4.22 -10.58 -9.05
C THR A 49 5.33 -9.57 -8.74
N ARG A 50 5.82 -9.61 -7.50
CA ARG A 50 7.00 -8.87 -7.02
C ARG A 50 7.81 -9.76 -6.08
N ILE A 51 9.11 -9.52 -6.01
CA ILE A 51 10.00 -10.20 -5.07
C ILE A 51 10.05 -9.39 -3.78
N THR A 52 9.83 -10.07 -2.66
CA THR A 52 10.14 -9.59 -1.31
C THR A 52 11.34 -10.38 -0.80
N ARG A 53 12.38 -9.71 -0.29
CA ARG A 53 13.63 -10.38 0.13
C ARG A 53 14.21 -9.76 1.40
N TYR A 54 14.87 -10.56 2.23
CA TYR A 54 15.63 -10.06 3.39
C TYR A 54 17.04 -9.57 3.03
N GLY A 55 17.67 -10.20 2.03
CA GLY A 55 19.07 -9.94 1.68
C GLY A 55 19.26 -8.57 1.03
N TYR A 56 19.69 -7.59 1.81
CA TYR A 56 20.13 -6.27 1.37
C TYR A 56 21.57 -6.00 1.82
N VAL A 57 22.28 -5.17 1.05
CA VAL A 57 23.64 -4.75 1.39
C VAL A 57 23.60 -3.67 2.48
N GLU A 58 22.59 -2.80 2.41
CA GLU A 58 22.36 -1.75 3.38
C GLU A 58 21.53 -2.27 4.56
N ASP A 59 22.09 -2.17 5.77
CA ASP A 59 21.42 -2.59 7.02
C ASP A 59 20.06 -1.93 7.22
N PHE A 60 19.90 -0.68 6.77
CA PHE A 60 18.64 0.04 6.85
C PHE A 60 17.49 -0.72 6.18
N HIS A 61 17.69 -1.24 4.97
CA HIS A 61 16.64 -1.97 4.27
C HIS A 61 16.38 -3.32 4.93
N ALA A 62 17.43 -4.02 5.35
CA ALA A 62 17.31 -5.30 6.05
C ALA A 62 16.51 -5.16 7.35
N ALA A 63 16.73 -4.08 8.12
CA ALA A 63 16.03 -3.81 9.36
C ALA A 63 14.52 -3.55 9.16
N LEU A 64 14.10 -3.01 8.01
CA LEU A 64 12.68 -2.79 7.70
C LEU A 64 11.94 -4.09 7.34
N MET A 65 12.66 -5.15 6.96
CA MET A 65 12.03 -6.34 6.42
C MET A 65 11.21 -7.11 7.45
N GLU A 66 11.63 -7.14 8.72
CA GLU A 66 10.86 -7.79 9.79
C GLU A 66 9.43 -7.23 9.88
N GLU A 67 9.32 -5.89 9.96
CA GLU A 67 8.01 -5.24 9.95
C GLU A 67 7.27 -5.46 8.63
N ALA A 68 7.96 -5.45 7.48
CA ALA A 68 7.32 -5.68 6.19
C ALA A 68 6.66 -7.06 6.10
N TYR A 69 7.31 -8.13 6.58
CA TYR A 69 6.73 -9.48 6.60
C TYR A 69 5.53 -9.58 7.55
N ASP A 70 5.58 -8.92 8.71
CA ASP A 70 4.43 -8.86 9.63
C ASP A 70 3.23 -8.15 9.00
N LYS A 71 3.47 -7.05 8.27
CA LYS A 71 2.43 -6.32 7.54
C LYS A 71 1.82 -7.18 6.42
N TRP A 72 2.62 -7.95 5.70
CA TRP A 72 2.12 -8.90 4.71
C TRP A 72 1.24 -9.98 5.35
N ASN A 73 1.71 -10.61 6.44
CA ASN A 73 0.93 -11.60 7.19
C ASN A 73 -0.40 -11.03 7.69
N GLN A 74 -0.41 -9.77 8.15
CA GLN A 74 -1.61 -9.08 8.57
C GLN A 74 -2.57 -8.87 7.39
N LEU A 75 -2.06 -8.39 6.25
CA LEU A 75 -2.86 -8.14 5.06
C LEU A 75 -3.52 -9.41 4.53
N GLU A 76 -2.79 -10.53 4.49
CA GLU A 76 -3.34 -11.84 4.10
C GLU A 76 -4.53 -12.25 4.96
N LYS A 77 -4.41 -12.10 6.29
CA LYS A 77 -5.49 -12.42 7.24
C LYS A 77 -6.71 -11.53 7.02
N GLU A 78 -6.50 -10.24 6.79
CA GLU A 78 -7.57 -9.26 6.60
C GLU A 78 -8.25 -9.39 5.23
N ALA A 79 -7.49 -9.76 4.20
CA ALA A 79 -8.01 -10.01 2.86
C ALA A 79 -8.60 -11.42 2.68
N GLY A 80 -8.29 -12.35 3.58
CA GLY A 80 -8.76 -13.74 3.51
C GLY A 80 -8.17 -14.53 2.35
N VAL A 81 -6.97 -14.18 1.90
CA VAL A 81 -6.27 -14.81 0.78
C VAL A 81 -4.78 -15.00 1.10
N THR A 82 -4.18 -16.05 0.52
CA THR A 82 -2.73 -16.24 0.55
C THR A 82 -2.10 -15.40 -0.58
N LEU A 83 -1.16 -14.53 -0.21
CA LEU A 83 -0.46 -13.60 -1.07
C LEU A 83 1.00 -14.00 -1.31
N PHE A 84 1.62 -14.77 -0.40
CA PHE A 84 2.99 -15.28 -0.56
C PHE A 84 3.24 -16.63 0.14
#